data_AF-A0A965CMJ8-F1
#
_entry.id   AF-A0A965CMJ8-F1
#
_cell.length_a   1.000
_cell.length_b   1.000
_cell.length_c   1.000
_cell.angle_alpha   90.00
_cell.angle_beta   90.00
_cell.angle_gamma   90.00
#
_symmetry.space_group_name_H-M   'P 1'
#
loop_
_entity.id
_entity.type
_entity.pdbx_description
1 polymer ?
#
loop_
_entity_poly.entity_id
_entity_poly.type
_entity_poly.pdbx_seq_one_letter_code
_entity_poly.pdbx_strand_id
1 'polypeptide(L)'
;MNPLDMLVVFPAAPSPDLARTLDLAGFRWKAVGSVDEAAKTEPQGGWAGAVISAEEDPESAWAFARALRKRDNPVNAVMLLVTGAQTRADLVEHSGLVLNLETYQASFNGNPLDLTFMEYELLKFLAQNPGKVFTREMLLSRVWGYEYYGG
;
A
#
# COMPACT_ATOMS: atom_id res chain seq x y z
N MET A 1 15.32 -19.52 -15.24
CA MET A 1 14.29 -19.00 -16.16
C MET A 1 14.72 -19.35 -17.57
N ASN A 2 13.84 -19.99 -18.33
CA ASN A 2 14.06 -20.27 -19.74
C ASN A 2 13.96 -18.96 -20.55
N PRO A 3 14.65 -18.83 -21.70
CA PRO A 3 14.55 -17.66 -22.57
C PRO A 3 13.14 -17.39 -23.13
N LEU A 4 12.23 -18.35 -22.97
CA LEU A 4 10.83 -18.24 -23.40
C LEU A 4 9.91 -17.68 -22.31
N ASP A 5 10.37 -17.62 -21.08
CA ASP A 5 9.62 -17.19 -19.90
C ASP A 5 9.22 -15.71 -20.05
N MET A 6 7.91 -15.45 -20.01
CA MET A 6 7.36 -14.10 -20.14
C MET A 6 6.86 -13.59 -18.80
N LEU A 7 7.15 -12.33 -18.50
CA LEU A 7 6.66 -11.63 -17.33
C LEU A 7 5.42 -10.80 -17.67
N VAL A 8 4.44 -10.78 -16.78
CA VAL A 8 3.35 -9.80 -16.84
C VAL A 8 3.74 -8.56 -16.05
N VAL A 9 3.50 -7.38 -16.63
CA VAL A 9 3.80 -6.09 -16.00
C VAL A 9 2.51 -5.30 -15.85
N PHE A 10 2.29 -4.75 -14.66
CA PHE A 10 1.16 -3.88 -14.37
C PHE A 10 1.68 -2.53 -13.82
N PRO A 11 1.10 -1.38 -14.21
CA PRO A 11 -0.03 -1.20 -15.13
C PRO A 11 0.37 -1.25 -16.62
N ALA A 12 -0.60 -1.04 -17.53
CA ALA A 12 -0.39 -1.06 -18.98
C ALA A 12 0.63 -0.02 -19.48
N ALA A 13 0.81 1.06 -18.72
CA ALA A 13 1.83 2.08 -18.93
C ALA A 13 2.84 2.03 -17.77
N PRO A 14 3.82 1.11 -17.79
CA PRO A 14 4.85 1.09 -16.76
C PRO A 14 5.74 2.33 -16.87
N SER A 15 6.39 2.70 -15.76
CA SER A 15 7.34 3.80 -15.75
C SER A 15 8.50 3.53 -16.74
N PRO A 16 9.07 4.58 -17.37
CA PRO A 16 10.18 4.42 -18.32
C PRO A 16 11.38 3.67 -17.73
N ASP A 17 11.67 3.90 -16.45
CA ASP A 17 12.77 3.25 -15.74
C ASP A 17 12.51 1.76 -15.53
N LEU A 18 11.26 1.36 -15.22
CA LEU A 18 10.88 -0.05 -15.13
C LEU A 18 11.04 -0.75 -16.47
N ALA A 19 10.47 -0.19 -17.55
CA ALA A 19 10.57 -0.75 -18.88
C ALA A 19 12.03 -0.93 -19.30
N ARG A 20 12.84 0.13 -19.15
CA ARG A 20 14.28 0.10 -19.45
C ARG A 20 15.04 -0.94 -18.65
N THR A 21 14.71 -1.12 -17.37
CA THR A 21 15.35 -2.10 -16.49
C THR A 21 15.06 -3.53 -16.95
N LEU A 22 13.82 -3.83 -17.31
CA LEU A 22 13.43 -5.13 -17.84
C LEU A 22 14.13 -5.43 -19.16
N ASP A 23 14.19 -4.45 -20.06
CA ASP A 23 14.84 -4.58 -21.37
C ASP A 23 16.35 -4.82 -21.23
N LEU A 24 17.04 -4.04 -20.38
CA LEU A 24 18.47 -4.19 -20.13
C LEU A 24 18.82 -5.52 -19.46
N ALA A 25 17.92 -6.04 -18.61
CA ALA A 25 18.07 -7.35 -18.00
C ALA A 25 17.71 -8.51 -18.95
N GLY A 26 17.22 -8.21 -20.16
CA GLY A 26 16.90 -9.21 -21.18
C GLY A 26 15.63 -10.01 -20.90
N PHE A 27 14.74 -9.51 -20.03
CA PHE A 27 13.46 -10.17 -19.77
C PHE A 27 12.47 -9.92 -20.91
N ARG A 28 11.69 -10.94 -21.26
CA ARG A 28 10.51 -10.75 -22.12
C ARG A 28 9.32 -10.41 -21.23
N TRP A 29 8.62 -9.33 -21.55
CA TRP A 29 7.53 -8.84 -20.70
C TRP A 29 6.36 -8.28 -21.51
N LYS A 30 5.18 -8.24 -20.89
CA LYS A 30 3.95 -7.67 -21.45
C LYS A 30 3.26 -6.77 -20.42
N ALA A 31 3.06 -5.51 -20.77
CA ALA A 31 2.24 -4.60 -19.98
C ALA A 31 0.75 -4.92 -20.15
N VAL A 32 0.00 -4.88 -19.05
CA VAL A 32 -1.46 -5.06 -19.03
C VAL A 32 -2.12 -4.14 -18.01
N GLY A 33 -3.33 -3.69 -18.30
CA GLY A 33 -4.11 -2.80 -17.42
C GLY A 33 -5.13 -3.53 -16.56
N SER A 34 -5.34 -4.84 -16.78
CA SER A 34 -6.32 -5.63 -16.05
C SER A 34 -5.99 -7.12 -16.06
N VAL A 35 -6.60 -7.85 -15.12
CA VAL A 35 -6.43 -9.32 -15.01
C VAL A 35 -7.00 -10.03 -16.23
N ASP A 36 -8.09 -9.51 -16.80
CA ASP A 36 -8.69 -10.06 -18.03
C ASP A 36 -7.75 -9.92 -19.23
N GLU A 37 -7.05 -8.80 -19.35
CA GLU A 37 -6.03 -8.61 -20.38
C GLU A 37 -4.83 -9.53 -20.16
N ALA A 38 -4.40 -9.71 -18.90
CA ALA A 38 -3.36 -10.66 -18.54
C ALA A 38 -3.72 -12.10 -18.93
N ALA A 39 -4.99 -12.50 -18.75
CA ALA A 39 -5.47 -13.82 -19.14
C ALA A 39 -5.55 -13.98 -20.67
N LYS A 40 -6.00 -12.95 -21.39
CA LYS A 40 -6.08 -12.97 -22.87
C LYS A 40 -4.73 -13.01 -23.57
N THR A 41 -3.69 -12.49 -22.92
CA THR A 41 -2.34 -12.38 -23.47
C THR A 41 -1.35 -13.37 -22.86
N GLU A 42 -1.85 -14.30 -22.04
CA GLU A 42 -1.02 -15.29 -21.38
C GLU A 42 -0.34 -16.22 -22.39
N PRO A 43 0.98 -16.44 -22.29
CA PRO A 43 1.68 -17.39 -23.15
C PRO A 43 1.27 -18.84 -22.84
N GLN A 44 1.49 -19.75 -23.79
CA GLN A 44 1.12 -21.17 -23.64
C GLN A 44 1.70 -21.85 -22.38
N GLY A 45 2.85 -21.38 -21.89
CA GLY A 45 3.50 -21.88 -20.66
C GLY A 45 3.06 -21.19 -19.37
N GLY A 46 2.12 -20.24 -19.44
CA GLY A 46 1.75 -19.38 -18.32
C GLY A 46 2.77 -18.28 -18.04
N TRP A 47 2.38 -17.33 -17.19
CA TRP A 47 3.29 -16.27 -16.76
C TRP A 47 4.39 -16.83 -15.86
N ALA A 48 5.65 -16.53 -16.20
CA ALA A 48 6.79 -16.94 -15.40
C ALA A 48 6.94 -16.11 -14.12
N GLY A 49 6.34 -14.92 -14.10
CA GLY A 49 6.33 -14.01 -12.97
C GLY A 49 5.53 -12.75 -13.28
N ALA A 50 5.31 -11.94 -12.26
CA ALA A 50 4.65 -10.65 -12.37
C ALA A 50 5.50 -9.55 -11.74
N VAL A 51 5.61 -8.41 -12.42
CA VAL A 51 6.14 -7.17 -11.85
C VAL A 51 5.00 -6.15 -11.80
N ILE A 52 4.65 -5.70 -10.61
CA ILE A 52 3.47 -4.86 -10.38
C ILE A 52 3.95 -3.57 -9.77
N SER A 53 3.79 -2.45 -10.46
CA SER A 53 4.04 -1.12 -9.91
C SER A 53 2.80 -0.61 -9.20
N ALA A 54 2.96 -0.25 -7.93
CA ALA A 54 1.94 0.39 -7.11
C ALA A 54 2.12 1.91 -7.04
N GLU A 55 3.07 2.50 -7.77
CA GLU A 55 3.49 3.89 -7.59
C GLU A 55 2.35 4.92 -7.75
N GLU A 56 1.54 4.77 -8.80
CA GLU A 56 0.43 5.70 -9.09
C GLU A 56 -0.89 5.26 -8.44
N ASP A 57 -1.20 3.96 -8.49
CA ASP A 57 -2.45 3.39 -7.97
C ASP A 57 -2.17 2.11 -7.17
N PRO A 58 -1.97 2.23 -5.84
CA PRO A 58 -1.72 1.08 -4.98
C PRO A 58 -2.91 0.12 -4.89
N GLU A 59 -4.14 0.64 -4.91
CA GLU A 59 -5.33 -0.18 -4.72
C GLU A 59 -5.50 -1.15 -5.90
N SER A 60 -5.40 -0.64 -7.12
CA SER A 60 -5.43 -1.47 -8.33
C SER A 60 -4.27 -2.44 -8.39
N ALA A 61 -3.05 -2.02 -8.00
CA ALA A 61 -1.88 -2.89 -7.96
C ALA A 61 -2.06 -4.07 -6.99
N TRP A 62 -2.56 -3.81 -5.78
CA TRP A 62 -2.85 -4.84 -4.79
C TRP A 62 -3.99 -5.78 -5.25
N ALA A 63 -5.03 -5.23 -5.87
CA ALA A 63 -6.13 -6.02 -6.42
C ALA A 63 -5.62 -6.98 -7.53
N PHE A 64 -4.79 -6.46 -8.45
CA PHE A 64 -4.17 -7.25 -9.51
C PHE A 64 -3.26 -8.36 -8.94
N ALA A 65 -2.41 -8.04 -7.96
CA ALA A 65 -1.54 -9.01 -7.29
C ALA A 65 -2.34 -10.16 -6.63
N ARG A 66 -3.43 -9.82 -5.92
CA ARG A 66 -4.32 -10.81 -5.31
C ARG A 66 -5.02 -11.67 -6.35
N ALA A 67 -5.46 -11.06 -7.44
CA ALA A 67 -6.14 -11.78 -8.51
C ALA A 67 -5.20 -12.81 -9.16
N LEU A 68 -3.95 -12.45 -9.48
CA LEU A 68 -2.96 -13.39 -10.03
C LEU A 68 -2.69 -14.59 -9.11
N ARG A 69 -2.72 -14.39 -7.79
CA ARG A 69 -2.54 -15.46 -6.81
C ARG A 69 -3.75 -16.38 -6.65
N LYS A 70 -4.97 -15.91 -6.96
CA LYS A 70 -6.22 -16.67 -6.81
C LYS A 70 -6.58 -17.49 -8.05
N ARG A 71 -5.79 -17.43 -9.12
CA ARG A 71 -6.02 -18.18 -10.36
C ARG A 71 -5.75 -19.67 -10.15
N ASP A 72 -6.35 -20.51 -11.00
CA ASP A 72 -6.12 -21.97 -11.00
C ASP A 72 -4.63 -22.32 -11.25
N ASN A 73 -3.93 -21.51 -12.04
CA ASN A 73 -2.48 -21.56 -12.20
C ASN A 73 -1.86 -20.27 -11.63
N PRO A 74 -1.48 -20.25 -10.34
CA PRO A 74 -1.00 -19.04 -9.69
C PRO A 74 0.38 -18.65 -10.20
N VAL A 75 0.57 -17.34 -10.39
CA VAL A 75 1.90 -16.79 -10.68
C VAL A 75 2.71 -16.78 -9.38
N ASN A 76 3.68 -17.68 -9.27
CA ASN A 76 4.43 -17.91 -8.02
C ASN A 76 5.43 -16.78 -7.71
N ALA A 77 6.04 -16.19 -8.72
CA ALA A 77 7.00 -15.09 -8.55
C ALA A 77 6.30 -13.74 -8.81
N VAL A 78 5.96 -13.02 -7.74
CA VAL A 78 5.37 -11.67 -7.83
C VAL A 78 6.29 -10.68 -7.13
N MET A 79 6.76 -9.68 -7.87
CA MET A 79 7.50 -8.53 -7.35
C MET A 79 6.59 -7.30 -7.38
N LEU A 80 6.31 -6.73 -6.20
CA LEU A 80 5.54 -5.49 -6.06
C LEU A 80 6.51 -4.33 -5.86
N LEU A 81 6.48 -3.35 -6.76
CA LEU A 81 7.25 -2.12 -6.65
C LEU A 81 6.39 -1.10 -5.92
N VAL A 82 6.90 -0.61 -4.80
CA VAL A 82 6.22 0.38 -3.95
C VAL A 82 7.11 1.60 -3.78
N THR A 83 6.50 2.76 -3.62
CA THR A 83 7.25 3.97 -3.25
C THR A 83 7.62 3.93 -1.77
N GLY A 84 8.67 4.68 -1.39
CA GLY A 84 9.00 4.89 0.03
C GLY A 84 7.90 5.60 0.83
N ALA A 85 6.96 6.26 0.15
CA ALA A 85 5.76 6.81 0.80
C ALA A 85 4.73 5.72 1.11
N GLN A 86 4.62 4.68 0.27
CA GLN A 86 3.69 3.56 0.48
C GLN A 86 4.15 2.62 1.60
N THR A 87 5.45 2.51 1.85
CA THR A 87 5.95 1.85 3.07
C THR A 87 5.67 2.67 4.34
N ARG A 88 5.23 3.92 4.20
CA ARG A 88 4.81 4.82 5.28
C ARG A 88 3.32 5.15 5.22
N ALA A 89 2.51 4.45 4.41
CA ALA A 89 1.08 4.76 4.24
C ALA A 89 0.30 4.72 5.56
N ASP A 90 0.82 3.99 6.55
CA ASP A 90 0.27 3.89 7.90
C ASP A 90 0.91 4.90 8.88
N LEU A 91 1.66 5.89 8.41
CA LEU A 91 2.27 6.93 9.26
C LEU A 91 1.55 8.28 9.12
N VAL A 92 1.14 8.86 10.25
CA VAL A 92 0.76 10.29 10.32
C VAL A 92 1.93 11.05 10.92
N GLU A 93 2.48 12.00 10.17
CA GLU A 93 3.60 12.84 10.61
C GLU A 93 3.16 14.30 10.76
N HIS A 94 3.40 14.91 11.93
CA HIS A 94 3.13 16.32 12.17
C HIS A 94 4.13 16.94 13.16
N SER A 95 4.95 17.88 12.69
CA SER A 95 5.86 18.68 13.55
C SER A 95 6.70 17.85 14.54
N GLY A 96 7.26 16.73 14.08
CA GLY A 96 8.06 15.81 14.91
C GLY A 96 7.26 14.70 15.60
N LEU A 97 5.92 14.77 15.62
CA LEU A 97 5.06 13.65 15.98
C LEU A 97 4.98 12.67 14.81
N VAL A 98 5.15 11.38 15.09
CA VAL A 98 4.92 10.27 14.14
C VAL A 98 3.98 9.28 14.80
N LEU A 99 2.85 8.97 14.14
CA LEU A 99 1.89 7.95 14.58
C LEU A 99 1.87 6.82 13.58
N ASN A 100 2.07 5.59 14.04
CA ASN A 100 1.88 4.38 13.25
C ASN A 100 0.47 3.83 13.48
N LEU A 101 -0.39 3.98 12.47
CA LEU A 101 -1.79 3.59 12.46
C LEU A 101 -2.00 2.07 12.45
N GLU A 102 -1.03 1.30 11.98
CA GLU A 102 -1.07 -0.16 11.98
C GLU A 102 -0.71 -0.71 13.36
N THR A 103 0.37 -0.21 13.96
CA THR A 103 0.91 -0.73 15.23
C THR A 103 0.40 0.01 16.47
N TYR A 104 -0.41 1.06 16.30
CA TYR A 104 -0.86 1.95 17.38
C TYR A 104 0.29 2.54 18.20
N GLN A 105 1.41 2.84 17.55
CA GLN A 105 2.60 3.40 18.20
C GLN A 105 2.73 4.88 17.88
N ALA A 106 3.27 5.66 18.82
CA ALA A 106 3.56 7.08 18.63
C ALA A 106 5.01 7.38 19.02
N SER A 107 5.62 8.36 18.35
CA SER A 107 6.91 8.93 18.75
C SER A 107 6.93 10.43 18.55
N PHE A 108 7.69 11.14 19.37
CA PHE A 108 7.93 12.58 19.23
C PHE A 108 9.43 12.86 19.15
N ASN A 109 9.85 13.49 18.05
CA ASN A 109 11.26 13.72 17.71
C ASN A 109 12.11 12.45 17.82
N GLY A 110 11.56 11.32 17.36
CA GLY A 110 12.22 10.01 17.38
C GLY A 110 12.18 9.28 18.72
N ASN A 111 11.62 9.86 19.78
CA ASN A 111 11.47 9.19 21.07
C ASN A 111 10.08 8.54 21.16
N PRO A 112 9.97 7.23 21.45
CA PRO A 112 8.68 6.56 21.63
C PRO A 112 7.85 7.21 22.76
N LEU A 113 6.55 7.32 22.54
CA LEU A 113 5.58 7.74 23.56
C LEU A 113 4.85 6.50 24.09
N ASP A 114 4.84 6.35 25.42
CA ASP A 114 4.03 5.32 26.09
C ASP A 114 2.63 5.89 26.33
N LEU A 115 1.71 5.58 25.42
CA LEU A 115 0.33 6.07 25.45
C LEU A 115 -0.62 4.91 25.70
N THR A 116 -1.66 5.17 26.49
CA THR A 116 -2.83 4.29 26.48
C THR A 116 -3.52 4.34 25.12
N PHE A 117 -4.32 3.33 24.81
CA PHE A 117 -5.12 3.30 23.58
C PHE A 117 -5.97 4.56 23.38
N MET A 118 -6.58 5.07 24.47
CA MET A 118 -7.43 6.25 24.40
C MET A 118 -6.62 7.53 24.14
N GLU A 119 -5.45 7.68 24.75
CA GLU A 119 -4.56 8.82 24.50
C GLU A 119 -4.04 8.80 23.06
N TYR A 120 -3.72 7.61 22.54
CA TYR A 120 -3.34 7.43 21.15
C TYR A 120 -4.48 7.83 20.19
N GLU A 121 -5.70 7.33 20.39
CA GLU A 121 -6.84 7.65 19.51
C GLU A 121 -7.20 9.15 19.56
N LEU A 122 -7.09 9.79 20.72
CA LEU A 122 -7.24 11.24 20.84
C LEU A 122 -6.16 11.98 20.05
N LEU A 123 -4.90 11.59 20.22
CA LEU A 123 -3.77 12.22 19.54
C LEU A 123 -3.84 12.04 18.01
N LYS A 124 -4.21 10.84 17.56
CA LYS A 124 -4.50 10.52 16.15
C LYS A 124 -5.62 11.41 15.60
N PHE A 125 -6.73 11.55 16.32
CA PHE A 125 -7.83 12.40 15.88
C PHE A 125 -7.40 13.85 15.70
N LEU A 126 -6.64 14.40 16.65
CA LEU A 126 -6.12 15.77 16.57
C LEU A 126 -5.10 15.92 15.44
N ALA A 127 -4.17 14.98 15.28
CA ALA A 127 -3.15 15.00 14.23
C ALA A 127 -3.75 14.92 12.81
N GLN A 128 -4.87 14.22 12.63
CA GLN A 128 -5.61 14.16 11.38
C GLN A 128 -6.46 15.42 11.09
N ASN A 129 -6.65 16.29 12.09
CA ASN A 129 -7.47 17.51 11.98
C ASN A 129 -6.72 18.76 12.46
N PRO A 130 -5.54 19.08 11.87
CA PRO A 130 -4.72 20.19 12.33
C PRO A 130 -5.43 21.54 12.16
N GLY A 131 -5.20 22.45 13.10
CA GLY A 131 -5.74 23.82 13.07
C GLY A 131 -7.23 23.95 13.38
N LYS A 132 -7.93 22.85 13.71
CA LYS A 132 -9.33 22.88 14.14
C LYS A 132 -9.45 22.85 15.66
N VAL A 133 -10.34 23.68 16.19
CA VAL A 133 -10.70 23.69 17.61
C VAL A 133 -11.90 22.77 17.83
N PHE A 134 -11.82 21.88 18.81
CA PHE A 134 -12.88 20.94 19.17
C PHE A 134 -13.33 21.20 20.62
N THR A 135 -14.64 21.12 20.88
CA THR A 135 -15.13 21.12 22.26
C THR A 135 -14.87 19.77 22.93
N ARG A 136 -14.93 19.75 24.26
CA ARG A 136 -14.77 18.52 25.04
C ARG A 136 -15.80 17.46 24.63
N GLU A 137 -17.05 17.86 24.43
CA GLU A 137 -18.16 16.98 24.06
C GLU A 137 -17.93 16.36 22.68
N MET A 138 -17.38 17.12 21.73
CA MET A 138 -17.03 16.62 20.40
C MET A 138 -15.91 15.59 20.46
N LEU A 139 -14.86 15.85 21.25
CA LEU A 139 -13.75 14.91 21.41
C LEU A 139 -14.20 13.60 22.07
N LEU A 140 -15.01 13.70 23.13
CA LEU A 140 -15.59 12.55 23.81
C LEU A 140 -16.44 11.71 22.85
N SER A 141 -17.38 12.34 22.14
CA SER A 141 -18.25 11.64 21.18
C SER A 141 -17.44 10.95 20.07
N ARG A 142 -16.36 11.58 19.59
CA ARG A 142 -15.62 11.11 18.42
C ARG A 142 -14.58 10.04 18.73
N VAL A 143 -13.96 10.08 19.91
CA VAL A 143 -12.87 9.18 20.33
C VAL A 143 -13.38 8.05 21.24
N TRP A 144 -14.34 8.32 22.13
CA TRP A 144 -14.93 7.32 23.03
C TRP A 144 -16.29 6.78 22.55
N GLY A 145 -16.94 7.43 21.56
CA GLY A 145 -18.30 7.10 21.14
C GLY A 145 -19.38 7.72 22.04
N TYR A 146 -20.66 7.50 21.71
CA TYR A 146 -21.82 8.00 22.49
C TYR A 146 -22.03 7.31 23.85
N GLU A 147 -21.19 6.33 24.18
CA GLU A 147 -21.27 5.52 25.40
C GLU A 147 -20.38 6.05 26.54
N TYR A 148 -19.81 7.26 26.43
CA TYR A 148 -19.09 7.86 27.55
C TYR A 148 -20.06 8.49 28.57
N TYR A 149 -20.64 7.65 29.43
CA TYR A 149 -21.25 8.07 30.69
C TYR A 149 -20.27 7.80 31.83
N GLY A 150 -19.45 8.78 32.21
CA GLY A 150 -18.56 8.60 33.37
C GLY A 150 -17.73 9.81 33.77
N GLY A 151 -18.11 10.43 34.91
CA GLY A 151 -17.31 11.36 35.69
C GLY A 151 -18.05 12.63 36.10
#